data_AF-R0J978-F1
#
_entry.id   AF-R0J978-F1
#
_cell.length_a   1.000
_cell.length_b   1.000
_cell.length_c   1.000
_cell.angle_alpha   90.00
_cell.angle_beta   90.00
_cell.angle_gamma   90.00
#
_symmetry.space_group_name_H-M   'P 1'
#
loop_
_entity.id
_entity.type
_entity.pdbx_description
1 polymer ?
#
loop_
_entity_poly.entity_id
_entity_poly.type
_entity_poly.pdbx_seq_one_letter_code
_entity_poly.pdbx_strand_id
1 'polypeptide(L)'
;LSFDAVYDAASSTAAVYEGSVRPLLAQFLAGRDVTILAYGPSGSGKTHTMLGGEGEPGLVQRALEELLQAVGAGRRLSVACMEVYCEEVGLCPVPPPQIAPL
;
A
#
# COMPACT_ATOMS: atom_id res chain seq x y z
N LEU A 1 -8.16 -18.19 -16.67
CA LEU A 1 -7.58 -17.23 -15.73
C LEU A 1 -7.82 -15.84 -16.30
N SER A 2 -8.87 -15.18 -15.85
CA SER A 2 -9.16 -13.79 -16.20
C SER A 2 -8.85 -12.93 -14.99
N PHE A 3 -8.20 -11.81 -15.21
CA PHE A 3 -7.97 -10.78 -14.19
C PHE A 3 -8.98 -9.65 -14.42
N ASP A 4 -9.42 -9.00 -13.34
CA ASP A 4 -10.32 -7.84 -13.44
C ASP A 4 -9.65 -6.64 -14.10
N ALA A 5 -8.32 -6.50 -13.91
CA ALA A 5 -7.48 -5.50 -14.56
C ALA A 5 -6.07 -6.03 -14.79
N VAL A 6 -5.42 -5.61 -15.88
CA VAL A 6 -4.03 -5.92 -16.20
C VAL A 6 -3.32 -4.63 -16.55
N TYR A 7 -2.20 -4.36 -15.88
CA TYR A 7 -1.36 -3.18 -16.09
C TYR A 7 -0.02 -3.63 -16.66
N ASP A 8 0.40 -3.01 -17.76
CA ASP A 8 1.66 -3.30 -18.43
C ASP A 8 2.80 -2.40 -17.91
N ALA A 9 4.00 -2.57 -18.46
CA ALA A 9 5.17 -1.79 -18.06
C ALA A 9 5.08 -0.28 -18.41
N ALA A 10 4.14 0.11 -19.27
CA ALA A 10 3.89 1.52 -19.60
C ALA A 10 2.90 2.18 -18.62
N SER A 11 2.20 1.37 -17.82
CA SER A 11 1.23 1.84 -16.83
C SER A 11 1.95 2.44 -15.63
N SER A 12 1.57 3.65 -15.25
CA SER A 12 2.09 4.31 -14.06
C SER A 12 1.45 3.76 -12.78
N THR A 13 2.11 3.96 -11.65
CA THR A 13 1.55 3.61 -10.33
C THR A 13 0.27 4.43 -10.05
N ALA A 14 0.17 5.63 -10.63
CA ALA A 14 -1.05 6.44 -10.63
C ALA A 14 -2.21 5.75 -11.36
N ALA A 15 -1.97 5.15 -12.52
CA ALA A 15 -3.01 4.44 -13.27
C ALA A 15 -3.53 3.21 -12.50
N VAL A 16 -2.62 2.47 -11.84
CA VAL A 16 -3.00 1.36 -10.96
C VAL A 16 -3.84 1.86 -9.78
N TYR A 17 -3.47 2.99 -9.19
CA TYR A 17 -4.21 3.60 -8.10
C TYR A 17 -5.65 3.97 -8.52
N GLU A 18 -5.80 4.73 -9.61
CA GLU A 18 -7.10 5.19 -10.10
C GLU A 18 -8.00 4.02 -10.53
N GLY A 19 -7.43 3.03 -11.23
CA GLY A 19 -8.19 1.92 -11.79
C GLY A 19 -8.60 0.85 -10.77
N SER A 20 -7.76 0.56 -9.76
CA SER A 20 -7.98 -0.58 -8.87
C SER A 20 -8.10 -0.22 -7.39
N VAL A 21 -7.45 0.85 -6.92
CA VAL A 21 -7.37 1.15 -5.47
C VAL A 21 -8.37 2.21 -5.06
N ARG A 22 -8.51 3.29 -5.83
CA ARG A 22 -9.41 4.39 -5.53
C ARG A 22 -10.88 3.98 -5.32
N PRO A 23 -11.46 3.04 -6.10
CA PRO A 23 -12.81 2.53 -5.83
C PRO A 23 -12.94 1.86 -4.46
N LEU A 24 -11.86 1.24 -3.96
CA LEU A 24 -11.84 0.61 -2.63
C LEU A 24 -11.83 1.65 -1.51
N LEU A 25 -11.13 2.78 -1.68
CA LEU A 25 -11.18 3.87 -0.71
C LEU A 25 -12.59 4.43 -0.52
N ALA A 26 -13.37 4.53 -1.60
CA ALA A 26 -14.77 4.92 -1.50
C ALA A 26 -15.59 3.92 -0.66
N GLN A 27 -15.26 2.63 -0.73
CA GLN A 27 -15.88 1.61 0.13
C GLN A 27 -15.44 1.77 1.59
N PHE A 28 -14.16 2.06 1.83
CA PHE A 28 -13.63 2.31 3.16
C PHE A 28 -14.31 3.52 3.83
N LEU A 29 -14.47 4.63 3.10
CA LEU A 29 -15.18 5.83 3.60
C LEU A 29 -16.67 5.60 3.86
N ALA A 30 -17.25 4.56 3.25
CA ALA A 30 -18.61 4.09 3.49
C ALA A 30 -18.71 3.11 4.69
N GLY A 31 -17.61 2.85 5.40
CA GLY A 31 -17.58 1.99 6.58
C GLY A 31 -17.37 0.51 6.28
N ARG A 32 -16.84 0.15 5.11
CA ARG A 32 -16.45 -1.23 4.78
C ARG A 32 -14.95 -1.46 5.03
N ASP A 33 -14.59 -2.67 5.42
CA ASP A 33 -13.20 -3.07 5.52
C ASP A 33 -12.61 -3.37 4.14
N VAL A 34 -11.37 -2.94 3.92
CA VAL A 34 -10.65 -3.09 2.66
C VAL A 34 -9.25 -3.60 2.94
N THR A 35 -8.74 -4.49 2.08
CA THR A 35 -7.37 -4.97 2.15
C THR A 35 -6.75 -4.96 0.75
N ILE A 36 -5.55 -4.41 0.65
CA ILE A 36 -4.76 -4.36 -0.59
C ILE A 36 -3.46 -5.09 -0.32
N LEU A 37 -3.15 -6.10 -1.16
CA LEU A 37 -1.93 -6.87 -1.07
C LEU A 37 -1.14 -6.77 -2.37
N ALA A 38 0.14 -6.47 -2.28
CA ALA A 38 1.07 -6.66 -3.38
C ALA A 38 1.74 -8.03 -3.24
N TYR A 39 1.51 -8.92 -4.22
CA TYR A 39 2.02 -10.30 -4.22
C TYR A 39 2.80 -10.59 -5.50
N GLY A 40 3.90 -11.36 -5.38
CA GLY A 40 4.78 -11.70 -6.49
C GLY A 40 6.22 -12.01 -6.06
N PRO A 41 7.07 -12.52 -6.97
CA PRO A 41 8.46 -12.87 -6.68
C PRO A 41 9.33 -11.65 -6.34
N SER A 42 10.50 -11.86 -5.75
CA SER A 42 11.47 -10.78 -5.50
C SER A 42 11.85 -10.06 -6.80
N GLY A 43 11.98 -8.74 -6.75
CA GLY A 43 12.24 -7.92 -7.93
C GLY A 43 11.03 -7.63 -8.83
N SER A 44 9.83 -8.16 -8.53
CA SER A 44 8.63 -7.97 -9.37
C SER A 44 7.92 -6.62 -9.20
N GLY A 45 8.51 -5.66 -8.48
CA GLY A 45 7.92 -4.33 -8.30
C GLY A 45 6.93 -4.17 -7.13
N LYS A 46 6.72 -5.16 -6.25
CA LYS A 46 5.79 -5.05 -5.09
C LYS A 46 6.02 -3.78 -4.25
N THR A 47 7.27 -3.55 -3.84
CA THR A 47 7.65 -2.39 -3.03
C THR A 47 7.47 -1.09 -3.81
N HIS A 48 7.84 -1.09 -5.10
CA HIS A 48 7.65 0.05 -5.98
C HIS A 48 6.17 0.42 -6.11
N THR A 49 5.28 -0.55 -6.29
CA THR A 49 3.83 -0.30 -6.35
C THR A 49 3.30 0.22 -5.01
N MET A 50 3.63 -0.42 -3.88
CA MET A 50 3.06 -0.06 -2.57
C MET A 50 3.61 1.27 -2.03
N LEU A 51 4.94 1.43 -2.02
CA LEU A 51 5.63 2.56 -1.38
C LEU A 51 6.10 3.62 -2.38
N GLY A 52 6.23 3.26 -3.66
CA GLY A 52 6.72 4.17 -4.70
C GLY A 52 8.21 4.00 -4.98
N GLY A 53 8.72 4.89 -5.84
CA GLY A 53 10.13 5.02 -6.21
C GLY A 53 10.56 6.48 -6.26
N GLU A 54 11.78 6.75 -6.73
CA GLU A 54 12.28 8.12 -6.87
C GLU A 54 11.41 8.93 -7.83
N GLY A 55 10.62 9.86 -7.27
CA GLY A 55 9.75 10.76 -8.03
C GLY A 55 8.35 10.21 -8.36
N GLU A 56 8.03 8.96 -8.02
CA GLU A 56 6.68 8.39 -8.21
C GLU A 56 6.07 7.89 -6.89
N PRO A 57 5.03 8.55 -6.36
CA PRO A 57 4.30 8.10 -5.18
C PRO A 57 3.66 6.73 -5.36
N GLY A 58 3.82 5.86 -4.36
CA GLY A 58 3.17 4.55 -4.28
C GLY A 58 1.68 4.61 -3.91
N LEU A 59 1.05 3.44 -3.90
CA LEU A 59 -0.36 3.29 -3.51
C LEU A 59 -0.65 3.82 -2.10
N VAL A 60 0.23 3.54 -1.12
CA VAL A 60 0.02 3.94 0.28
C VAL A 60 0.01 5.45 0.41
N GLN A 61 0.96 6.14 -0.21
CA GLN A 61 1.03 7.60 -0.15
C GLN A 61 -0.21 8.24 -0.79
N ARG A 62 -0.60 7.80 -1.99
CA ARG A 62 -1.80 8.29 -2.70
C ARG A 62 -3.07 8.08 -1.89
N ALA A 63 -3.21 6.90 -1.28
CA ALA A 63 -4.37 6.58 -0.45
C ALA A 63 -4.43 7.47 0.79
N LEU A 64 -3.31 7.72 1.46
CA LEU A 64 -3.26 8.59 2.62
C LEU A 64 -3.59 10.05 2.25
N GLU A 65 -3.08 10.55 1.14
CA GLU A 65 -3.39 11.91 0.65
C GLU A 65 -4.89 12.08 0.41
N GLU A 66 -5.55 11.13 -0.28
CA GLU A 66 -6.99 11.18 -0.54
C GLU A 66 -7.82 11.00 0.74
N LEU A 67 -7.42 10.10 1.64
CA LEU A 67 -8.09 9.91 2.92
C LEU A 67 -7.99 11.16 3.80
N LEU A 68 -6.82 11.80 3.87
CA LEU A 68 -6.63 13.03 4.64
C LEU A 68 -7.51 14.17 4.11
N GLN A 69 -7.73 14.24 2.79
CA GLN A 69 -8.64 15.21 2.18
C GLN A 69 -10.12 14.86 2.40
N ALA A 70 -10.47 13.58 2.41
CA ALA A 70 -11.85 13.11 2.56
C ALA A 70 -12.34 13.07 4.03
N VAL A 71 -11.41 13.00 4.99
CA VAL A 71 -11.72 13.01 6.43
C VAL A 71 -12.17 14.42 6.83
N GLY A 72 -13.48 14.64 6.84
CA GLY A 72 -14.10 15.87 7.34
C GLY A 72 -14.03 16.01 8.87
N ALA A 73 -14.45 17.18 9.37
CA ALA A 73 -14.50 17.48 10.79
C ALA A 73 -15.35 16.42 11.54
N GLY A 74 -14.78 15.83 12.59
CA GLY A 74 -15.45 14.83 13.45
C GLY A 74 -15.09 13.36 13.16
N ARG A 75 -14.25 13.08 12.17
CA ARG A 75 -13.69 11.73 11.93
C ARG A 75 -12.22 11.68 12.36
N ARG A 76 -11.79 10.57 12.94
CA ARG A 76 -10.39 10.32 13.34
C ARG A 76 -9.78 9.29 12.40
N LEU A 77 -8.66 9.65 11.77
CA LEU A 77 -7.81 8.71 11.04
C LEU A 77 -6.61 8.35 11.92
N SER A 78 -6.34 7.05 12.07
CA SER A 78 -5.17 6.52 12.75
C SER A 78 -4.42 5.62 11.78
N VAL A 79 -3.10 5.78 11.68
CA VAL A 79 -2.24 5.02 10.77
C VAL A 79 -1.21 4.26 11.60
N ALA A 80 -1.01 2.99 11.27
CA ALA A 80 0.02 2.14 11.88
C ALA A 80 0.76 1.39 10.77
N CYS A 81 2.07 1.21 10.96
CA CYS A 81 2.93 0.41 10.08
C CYS A 81 3.63 -0.65 10.92
N MET A 82 3.52 -1.90 10.47
CA MET A 82 4.06 -3.07 11.16
C MET A 82 4.84 -3.91 10.16
N GLU A 83 5.94 -4.48 10.63
CA GLU A 83 6.72 -5.48 9.91
C GLU A 83 6.47 -6.85 10.52
N VAL A 84 6.33 -7.86 9.66
CA VAL A 84 6.23 -9.26 10.07
C VAL A 84 7.35 -10.02 9.37
N TYR A 85 8.27 -10.59 10.15
CA TYR A 85 9.41 -11.35 9.66
C TYR A 85 9.60 -12.60 10.51
N CYS A 86 9.65 -13.78 9.88
CA CYS A 86 9.83 -15.07 10.59
C CYS A 86 8.90 -15.24 11.81
N GLU A 87 7.61 -14.94 11.67
CA GLU A 87 6.60 -14.97 12.76
C GLU A 87 6.80 -13.92 13.87
N GLU A 88 7.81 -13.05 13.76
CA GLU A 88 8.01 -11.92 14.67
C GLU A 88 7.31 -10.66 14.13
N VAL A 89 6.66 -9.92 15.03
CA VAL A 89 5.90 -8.71 14.71
C VAL A 89 6.55 -7.50 15.37
N GLY A 90 6.91 -6.49 14.57
CA GLY A 90 7.53 -5.24 15.03
C GLY A 90 6.80 -3.99 14.53
N LEU A 91 6.84 -2.91 15.31
CA LEU A 91 6.41 -1.58 14.86
C LEU A 91 7.53 -0.92 14.05
N CYS A 92 7.18 -0.30 12.93
CA CYS A 92 8.14 0.46 12.15
C CYS A 92 8.41 1.85 12.78
N PRO A 93 9.67 2.34 12.79
CA PRO A 93 10.87 1.69 12.27
C PRO A 93 11.40 0.64 13.26
N VAL A 94 11.63 -0.58 12.75
CA VAL A 94 12.33 -1.63 13.49
C VAL A 94 13.83 -1.37 13.31
N PRO A 95 14.66 -1.43 14.38
CA PRO A 95 16.11 -1.45 14.19
C PRO A 95 16.50 -2.60 13.26
N PRO A 96 17.51 -2.43 12.39
CA PRO A 96 17.89 -3.47 11.43
C PRO A 96 18.11 -4.79 12.18
N PRO A 97 17.55 -5.91 11.69
CA PRO A 97 17.77 -7.21 12.32
C PRO A 97 19.28 -7.45 12.40
N GLN A 98 19.78 -7.70 13.61
CA GLN A 98 21.15 -8.15 13.77
C GLN A 98 21.20 -9.54 13.14
N ILE A 99 21.72 -9.63 11.92
CA ILE A 99 22.02 -10.89 11.28
C ILE A 99 23.05 -11.57 12.19
N ALA A 100 22.62 -12.52 13.00
CA ALA A 100 23.54 -13.42 13.66
C ALA A 100 24.31 -14.15 12.54
N PRO A 101 25.65 -14.08 12.50
CA PRO A 101 26.40 -14.86 11.54
C PRO A 101 26.09 -16.34 11.76
N LEU A 102 25.85 -17.05 10.65
CA LEU A 102 25.77 -18.52 10.62
C LEU A 102 27.04 -19.15 11.24
#